data_AF-B8BUG6-F1
#
_entry.id   AF-B8BUG6-F1
#
_cell.length_a   1.000
_cell.length_b   1.000
_cell.length_c   1.000
_cell.angle_alpha   90.00
_cell.angle_beta   90.00
_cell.angle_gamma   90.00
#
_symmetry.space_group_name_H-M   'P 1'
#
loop_
_entity.id
_entity.type
_entity.pdbx_description
1 polymer ?
#
loop_
_entity_poly.entity_id
_entity_poly.type
_entity_poly.pdbx_seq_one_letter_code
_entity_poly.pdbx_strand_id
1 'polypeptide(L)'
;MTSDQTDTSGSARKKSCSESAADKVDSSISGLFYRLGLFCNGRPKTTIGIALAVSILCAMGMAKLNTENRPDKLWVPQNTEAEVEQKQFLSYFPANSRFQSVIASSIDESSKNVLTKSQLVNMMKLHESVETDVSEYEGTKYTFTDLCTVAGG
;
A
#
# COMPACT_ATOMS: atom_id res chain seq x y z
N MET A 1 -0.68 39.40 -40.04
CA MET A 1 -0.33 39.52 -38.61
C MET A 1 -0.15 38.10 -38.11
N THR A 2 1.03 37.51 -38.00
CA THR A 2 2.42 37.99 -37.96
C THR A 2 3.23 36.74 -38.35
N SER A 3 3.78 36.67 -39.56
CA SER A 3 5.22 36.79 -39.82
C SER A 3 6.09 36.08 -38.78
N ASP A 4 6.66 34.93 -39.14
CA ASP A 4 8.10 34.75 -38.94
C ASP A 4 8.67 33.97 -40.13
N GLN A 5 9.62 34.62 -40.77
CA GLN A 5 10.34 34.21 -41.97
C GLN A 5 11.79 34.22 -41.52
N THR A 6 12.43 33.05 -41.49
CA THR A 6 13.89 32.95 -41.40
C THR A 6 14.39 32.04 -42.53
N ASP A 7 14.71 32.73 -43.62
CA ASP A 7 15.95 32.62 -44.38
C ASP A 7 16.31 31.32 -45.11
N THR A 8 16.11 31.38 -46.42
CA THR A 8 17.08 30.88 -47.41
C THR A 8 18.49 31.42 -47.13
N SER A 9 19.39 30.56 -46.67
CA SER A 9 20.83 30.75 -46.83
C SER A 9 21.52 29.42 -47.07
N GLY A 10 22.05 29.25 -48.28
CA GLY A 10 22.86 28.11 -48.66
C GLY A 10 24.18 28.10 -47.89
N SER A 11 24.33 27.15 -46.99
CA SER A 11 25.63 26.67 -46.51
C SER A 11 25.42 25.22 -46.07
N ALA A 12 26.18 24.30 -46.64
CA ALA A 12 26.11 22.87 -46.34
C ALA A 12 26.61 22.60 -44.90
N ARG A 13 25.78 22.94 -43.90
CA ARG A 13 25.98 22.50 -42.51
C ARG A 13 25.80 20.99 -42.49
N LYS A 14 26.86 20.27 -42.14
CA LYS A 14 26.76 18.84 -41.84
C LYS A 14 25.76 18.69 -40.70
N LYS A 15 24.62 18.05 -40.96
CA LYS A 15 23.62 17.73 -39.95
C LYS A 15 24.32 17.08 -38.76
N SER A 16 24.08 17.58 -37.55
CA SER A 16 24.61 16.93 -36.36
C SER A 16 24.04 15.50 -36.29
N CYS A 17 24.83 14.55 -35.77
CA CYS A 17 24.36 13.17 -35.61
C CYS A 17 23.10 13.11 -34.72
N SER A 18 22.94 14.05 -33.79
CA SER A 18 21.75 14.22 -32.96
C SER A 18 20.53 14.70 -33.76
N GLU A 19 20.71 15.63 -34.70
CA GLU A 19 19.64 16.11 -35.58
C GLU A 19 19.20 15.01 -36.56
N SER A 20 20.15 14.24 -37.09
CA SER A 20 19.81 13.11 -37.98
C SER A 20 19.14 11.95 -37.23
N ALA A 21 19.45 11.76 -35.95
CA ALA A 21 18.73 10.82 -35.09
C ALA A 21 17.33 11.34 -34.79
N ALA A 22 17.20 12.62 -34.40
CA ALA A 22 15.92 13.28 -34.16
C ALA A 22 14.98 13.23 -35.37
N ASP A 23 15.48 13.55 -36.57
CA ASP A 23 14.72 13.47 -37.82
C ASP A 23 14.20 12.04 -38.08
N LYS A 24 14.99 11.02 -37.72
CA LYS A 24 14.60 9.61 -37.89
C LYS A 24 13.56 9.15 -36.88
N VAL A 25 13.68 9.55 -35.60
CA VAL A 25 12.63 9.23 -34.61
C VAL A 25 11.34 9.98 -34.93
N ASP A 26 11.42 11.25 -35.34
CA ASP A 26 10.22 12.03 -35.67
C ASP A 26 9.49 11.45 -36.89
N SER A 27 10.23 11.07 -37.93
CA SER A 27 9.68 10.37 -39.10
C SER A 27 9.09 9.00 -38.73
N SER A 28 9.75 8.25 -37.85
CA SER A 28 9.28 6.93 -37.40
C SER A 28 7.99 7.05 -36.58
N ILE A 29 7.94 7.98 -35.63
CA ILE A 29 6.79 8.26 -34.77
C ILE A 29 5.61 8.74 -35.61
N SER A 30 5.84 9.71 -36.49
CA SER A 30 4.82 10.24 -37.40
C SER A 30 4.25 9.16 -38.32
N GLY A 31 5.11 8.30 -38.88
CA GLY A 31 4.68 7.17 -39.71
C GLY A 31 3.88 6.12 -38.94
N LEU A 32 4.23 5.87 -37.67
CA LEU A 32 3.55 4.92 -36.80
C LEU A 32 2.16 5.42 -36.40
N PHE A 33 2.05 6.68 -35.99
CA PHE A 33 0.76 7.30 -35.70
C PHE A 33 -0.14 7.42 -36.92
N TYR A 34 0.42 7.71 -38.10
CA TYR A 34 -0.34 7.74 -39.35
C TYR A 34 -0.95 6.37 -39.68
N ARG A 35 -0.16 5.30 -39.54
CA ARG A 35 -0.63 3.92 -39.74
C ARG A 35 -1.67 3.48 -38.71
N LEU A 36 -1.46 3.82 -37.44
CA LEU A 36 -2.43 3.56 -36.37
C LEU A 36 -3.74 4.33 -36.61
N GLY A 37 -3.67 5.60 -36.99
CA GLY A 37 -4.84 6.42 -37.31
C GLY A 37 -5.64 5.87 -38.50
N LEU A 38 -4.95 5.47 -39.57
CA LEU A 38 -5.58 4.79 -40.72
C LEU A 38 -6.24 3.47 -40.32
N PHE A 39 -5.59 2.68 -39.47
CA PHE A 39 -6.14 1.43 -38.96
C PHE A 39 -7.39 1.64 -38.09
N CYS A 40 -7.36 2.64 -37.20
CA CYS A 40 -8.51 3.04 -36.37
C CYS A 40 -9.70 3.51 -37.21
N ASN A 41 -9.46 4.29 -38.27
CA ASN A 41 -10.51 4.79 -39.16
C ASN A 41 -11.06 3.69 -40.07
N GLY A 42 -10.21 2.82 -40.61
CA GLY A 42 -10.62 1.79 -41.58
C GLY A 42 -11.52 0.70 -40.99
N ARG A 43 -11.38 0.37 -39.70
CA ARG A 43 -12.19 -0.67 -39.03
C ARG A 43 -12.48 -0.31 -37.57
N PRO A 44 -13.42 0.62 -37.30
CA PRO A 44 -13.68 1.12 -35.95
C PRO A 44 -14.13 0.02 -34.97
N LYS A 45 -14.92 -0.96 -35.45
CA LYS A 45 -15.41 -2.08 -34.61
C LYS A 45 -14.29 -2.97 -34.08
N THR A 46 -13.26 -3.25 -34.89
CA THR A 46 -12.12 -4.08 -34.46
C THR A 46 -11.23 -3.32 -33.48
N THR A 47 -11.04 -2.02 -33.70
CA THR A 47 -10.24 -1.16 -32.79
C THR A 47 -10.89 -1.07 -31.41
N ILE A 48 -12.21 -0.87 -31.33
CA ILE A 48 -12.94 -0.86 -30.05
C ILE A 48 -12.83 -2.22 -29.35
N GLY A 49 -12.97 -3.32 -30.10
CA GLY A 49 -12.81 -4.67 -29.55
C GLY A 49 -11.41 -4.92 -28.97
N ILE A 50 -10.36 -4.47 -29.65
CA ILE A 50 -8.97 -4.58 -29.16
C ILE A 50 -8.76 -3.71 -27.90
N ALA A 51 -9.24 -2.47 -27.90
CA ALA A 51 -9.11 -1.58 -26.74
C ALA A 51 -9.82 -2.16 -25.51
N LEU A 52 -11.01 -2.72 -25.69
CA LEU A 52 -11.75 -3.41 -24.62
C LEU A 52 -11.07 -4.71 -24.17
N ALA A 53 -10.50 -5.49 -25.10
CA ALA A 53 -9.77 -6.69 -24.75
C ALA A 53 -8.54 -6.36 -23.89
N VAL A 54 -7.77 -5.32 -24.26
CA VAL A 54 -6.61 -4.85 -23.49
C VAL A 54 -7.02 -4.34 -22.12
N SER A 55 -8.10 -3.54 -22.02
CA SER A 55 -8.56 -3.03 -20.73
C SER A 55 -9.04 -4.14 -19.80
N ILE A 56 -9.76 -5.14 -20.34
CA ILE A 56 -10.19 -6.32 -19.57
C ILE A 56 -8.99 -7.15 -19.11
N LEU A 57 -7.99 -7.37 -19.97
CA LEU A 57 -6.75 -8.08 -19.60
C LEU A 57 -5.99 -7.35 -18.48
N CYS A 58 -5.89 -6.02 -18.55
CA CYS A 58 -5.32 -5.22 -17.46
C CYS A 58 -6.16 -5.32 -16.18
N ALA A 59 -7.48 -5.30 -16.30
CA ALA A 59 -8.39 -5.39 -15.16
C ALA A 59 -8.37 -6.78 -14.49
N MET A 60 -8.14 -7.86 -15.24
CA MET A 60 -7.97 -9.21 -14.67
C MET A 60 -6.81 -9.28 -13.67
N GLY A 61 -5.76 -8.46 -13.84
CA GLY A 61 -4.67 -8.34 -12.88
C GLY A 61 -5.14 -7.87 -11.49
N MET A 62 -6.24 -7.11 -11.43
CA MET A 62 -6.81 -6.65 -10.16
C MET A 62 -7.36 -7.78 -9.30
N ALA A 63 -7.79 -8.89 -9.90
CA ALA A 63 -8.28 -10.05 -9.16
C ALA A 63 -7.19 -10.71 -8.29
N LYS A 64 -5.91 -10.45 -8.58
CA LYS A 64 -4.76 -10.95 -7.82
C LYS A 64 -4.17 -9.91 -6.85
N LEU A 65 -4.84 -8.77 -6.65
CA LEU A 65 -4.41 -7.78 -5.67
C LEU A 65 -4.56 -8.36 -4.27
N ASN A 66 -3.44 -8.49 -3.56
CA ASN A 66 -3.43 -8.85 -2.16
C ASN A 66 -3.41 -7.57 -1.32
N THR A 67 -4.43 -7.37 -0.49
CA THR A 67 -4.48 -6.24 0.44
C THR A 67 -3.55 -6.54 1.61
N GLU A 68 -2.44 -5.80 1.70
CA GLU A 68 -1.57 -5.82 2.87
C GLU A 68 -2.10 -4.83 3.90
N ASN A 69 -2.49 -5.33 5.08
CA ASN A 69 -3.03 -4.50 6.18
C ASN A 69 -2.04 -4.37 7.35
N ARG A 70 -0.85 -4.97 7.23
CA ARG A 70 0.16 -4.92 8.28
C ARG A 70 0.86 -3.55 8.28
N PRO A 71 0.76 -2.78 9.37
CA PRO A 71 1.26 -1.41 9.41
C PRO A 71 2.78 -1.33 9.30
N ASP A 72 3.50 -2.32 9.83
CA ASP A 72 4.97 -2.42 9.71
C ASP A 72 5.43 -2.44 8.26
N LYS A 73 4.71 -3.11 7.37
CA LYS A 73 5.06 -3.16 5.94
C LYS A 73 4.64 -1.92 5.15
N LEU A 74 3.60 -1.24 5.59
CA LEU A 74 3.09 -0.03 4.92
C LEU A 74 3.93 1.20 5.25
N TRP A 75 4.36 1.32 6.51
CA TRP A 75 4.98 2.55 7.03
C TRP A 75 6.49 2.45 7.16
N VAL A 76 7.07 1.25 7.15
CA VAL A 76 8.52 1.07 7.18
C VAL A 76 9.04 0.81 5.76
N PRO A 77 9.98 1.63 5.26
CA PRO A 77 10.60 1.38 3.96
C PRO A 77 11.30 0.02 3.96
N GLN A 78 10.99 -0.79 2.94
CA GLN A 78 11.56 -2.12 2.75
C GLN A 78 13.00 -2.02 2.23
N ASN A 79 13.82 -3.01 2.55
CA ASN A 79 15.26 -3.09 2.24
C ASN A 79 16.11 -2.03 2.95
N THR A 80 15.77 -1.71 4.20
CA THR A 80 16.59 -0.86 5.05
C THR A 80 17.38 -1.69 6.06
N GLU A 81 18.50 -1.15 6.53
CA GLU A 81 19.33 -1.77 7.59
C GLU A 81 18.50 -2.04 8.85
N ALA A 82 17.64 -1.09 9.23
CA ALA A 82 16.72 -1.22 10.35
C ALA A 82 15.76 -2.42 10.23
N GLU A 83 15.28 -2.74 9.03
CA GLU A 83 14.43 -3.92 8.79
C GLU A 83 15.21 -5.23 8.98
N VAL A 84 16.46 -5.28 8.51
CA VAL A 84 17.33 -6.46 8.64
C VAL A 84 17.68 -6.70 10.11
N GLU A 85 18.07 -5.65 10.82
CA GLU A 85 18.36 -5.72 12.26
C GLU A 85 17.12 -6.13 13.06
N GLN A 86 15.95 -5.58 12.75
CA GLN A 86 14.70 -5.96 13.39
C GLN A 86 14.38 -7.44 13.15
N LYS A 87 14.54 -7.94 11.92
CA LYS A 87 14.35 -9.36 11.61
C LYS A 87 15.33 -10.26 12.34
N GLN A 88 16.60 -9.85 12.44
CA GLN A 88 17.61 -10.57 13.23
C GLN A 88 17.24 -10.57 14.71
N PHE A 89 16.87 -9.43 15.28
CA PHE A 89 16.42 -9.34 16.66
C PHE A 89 15.22 -10.25 16.94
N LEU A 90 14.18 -10.22 16.08
CA LEU A 90 12.99 -11.06 16.21
C LEU A 90 13.29 -12.56 16.05
N SER A 91 14.39 -12.93 15.38
CA SER A 91 14.81 -14.33 15.26
C SER A 91 15.37 -14.90 16.57
N TYR A 92 16.02 -14.05 17.39
CA TYR A 92 16.53 -14.42 18.70
C TYR A 92 15.51 -14.17 19.82
N PHE A 93 14.74 -13.10 19.71
CA PHE A 93 13.75 -12.63 20.70
C PHE A 93 12.39 -12.49 20.02
N PRO A 94 11.62 -13.59 19.87
CA PRO A 94 10.30 -13.52 19.28
C PRO A 94 9.38 -12.65 20.14
N ALA A 95 8.68 -11.71 19.50
CA ALA A 95 7.69 -10.84 20.14
C ALA A 95 6.39 -11.61 20.43
N ASN A 96 6.46 -12.55 21.37
CA ASN A 96 5.31 -13.35 21.82
C ASN A 96 4.39 -12.58 22.78
N SER A 97 4.82 -11.42 23.27
CA SER A 97 4.03 -10.56 24.15
C SER A 97 3.33 -9.45 23.34
N ARG A 98 2.00 -9.39 23.46
CA ARG A 98 1.20 -8.27 23.00
C ARG A 98 0.66 -7.52 24.20
N PHE A 99 0.81 -6.20 24.20
CA PHE A 99 0.33 -5.36 25.28
C PHE A 99 -1.09 -4.89 25.00
N GLN A 100 -1.99 -5.12 25.95
CA GLN A 100 -3.33 -4.55 25.98
C GLN A 100 -3.47 -3.77 27.28
N SER A 101 -3.81 -2.49 27.18
CA SER A 101 -3.95 -1.59 28.33
C SER A 101 -5.38 -1.06 28.40
N VAL A 102 -5.93 -1.04 29.61
CA VAL A 102 -7.24 -0.45 29.91
C VAL A 102 -7.02 0.64 30.94
N ILE A 103 -7.46 1.86 30.61
CA ILE A 103 -7.39 3.02 31.50
C ILE A 103 -8.80 3.35 31.94
N ALA A 104 -9.07 3.33 33.25
CA ALA A 104 -10.34 3.77 33.80
C ALA A 104 -10.24 5.12 34.49
N SER A 105 -11.28 5.92 34.30
CA SER A 105 -11.46 7.23 34.91
C SER A 105 -12.84 7.34 35.54
N SER A 106 -12.96 8.22 36.54
CA SER A 106 -14.26 8.58 37.12
C SER A 106 -14.93 9.62 36.23
N ILE A 107 -16.22 9.46 35.94
CA ILE A 107 -17.03 10.40 35.16
C ILE A 107 -17.57 11.53 36.07
N ASP A 108 -17.66 11.28 37.38
CA ASP A 108 -18.21 12.25 38.33
C ASP A 108 -17.19 13.33 38.69
N GLU A 109 -17.49 14.58 38.29
CA GLU A 109 -16.74 15.79 38.68
C GLU A 109 -16.64 15.96 40.21
N SER A 110 -17.62 15.44 40.95
CA SER A 110 -17.69 15.51 42.42
C SER A 110 -16.85 14.44 43.12
N SER A 111 -16.57 13.31 42.47
CA SER A 111 -15.76 12.22 43.01
C SER A 111 -14.67 11.81 42.03
N LYS A 112 -13.68 12.68 41.89
CA LYS A 112 -12.47 12.45 41.07
C LYS A 112 -11.63 11.25 41.54
N ASN A 113 -11.96 10.65 42.69
CA ASN A 113 -11.18 9.58 43.29
C ASN A 113 -11.60 8.20 42.78
N VAL A 114 -10.82 7.68 41.83
CA VAL A 114 -10.96 6.32 41.28
C VAL A 114 -10.60 5.23 42.29
N LEU A 115 -9.87 5.56 43.37
CA LEU A 115 -9.40 4.59 44.37
C LEU A 115 -10.45 4.30 45.47
N THR A 116 -11.72 4.61 45.20
CA THR A 116 -12.81 4.28 46.12
C THR A 116 -13.10 2.77 46.08
N LYS A 117 -13.43 2.18 47.23
CA LYS A 117 -13.71 0.73 47.35
C LYS A 117 -14.70 0.22 46.29
N SER A 118 -15.80 0.94 46.06
CA SER A 118 -16.81 0.54 45.08
C SER A 118 -16.24 0.47 43.65
N GLN A 119 -15.41 1.44 43.26
CA GLN A 119 -14.80 1.49 41.94
C GLN A 119 -13.72 0.42 41.76
N LEU A 120 -12.91 0.17 42.79
CA LEU A 120 -11.92 -0.92 42.78
C LEU A 120 -12.59 -2.29 42.68
N VAL A 121 -13.69 -2.52 43.40
CA VAL A 121 -14.45 -3.77 43.29
C VAL A 121 -15.03 -3.95 41.88
N ASN A 122 -15.54 -2.88 41.27
CA ASN A 122 -16.03 -2.95 39.89
C ASN A 122 -14.90 -3.24 38.90
N MET A 123 -13.71 -2.65 39.11
CA MET A 123 -12.53 -2.94 38.29
C MET A 123 -12.08 -4.40 38.43
N MET A 124 -12.09 -4.96 39.66
CA MET A 124 -11.76 -6.37 39.87
C MET A 124 -12.77 -7.30 39.17
N LYS A 125 -14.06 -6.97 39.18
CA LYS A 125 -15.08 -7.73 38.44
C LYS A 125 -14.87 -7.68 36.92
N LEU A 126 -14.46 -6.52 36.39
CA LEU A 126 -14.10 -6.40 34.97
C LEU A 126 -12.90 -7.29 34.65
N HIS A 127 -11.87 -7.28 35.49
CA HIS A 127 -10.69 -8.11 35.31
C HIS A 127 -11.03 -9.61 35.32
N GLU A 128 -11.81 -10.06 36.31
CA GLU A 128 -12.29 -11.45 36.40
C GLU A 128 -13.11 -11.86 35.16
N SER A 129 -13.95 -10.96 34.65
CA SER A 129 -14.71 -11.20 33.42
C SER A 129 -13.83 -11.35 32.18
N VAL A 130 -12.66 -10.71 32.13
CA VAL A 130 -11.73 -10.82 30.99
C VAL A 130 -10.89 -12.09 31.11
N GLU A 131 -10.48 -12.48 32.33
CA GLU A 131 -9.70 -13.70 32.55
C GLU A 131 -10.48 -14.98 32.24
N THR A 132 -11.79 -14.96 32.49
CA THR A 132 -12.69 -16.12 32.29
C THR A 132 -13.31 -16.18 30.89
N ASP A 133 -13.13 -15.14 30.07
CA ASP A 133 -13.69 -15.09 28.73
C ASP A 133 -13.02 -16.13 27.80
N VAL A 134 -13.81 -16.64 26.86
CA VAL A 134 -13.37 -17.69 25.93
C VAL A 134 -13.49 -17.18 24.51
N SER A 135 -12.34 -17.08 23.84
CA SER A 135 -12.26 -16.73 22.42
C SER A 135 -12.22 -17.99 21.56
N GLU A 136 -13.01 -18.05 20.49
CA GLU A 136 -13.00 -19.17 19.55
C GLU A 136 -12.31 -18.76 18.25
N TYR A 137 -11.25 -19.48 17.87
CA TYR A 137 -10.54 -19.30 16.61
C TYR A 137 -10.27 -20.65 15.97
N GLU A 138 -10.66 -20.81 14.70
CA GLU A 138 -10.52 -22.05 13.93
C GLU A 138 -11.07 -23.31 14.64
N GLY A 139 -12.17 -23.17 15.39
CA GLY A 139 -12.83 -24.26 16.11
C GLY A 139 -12.13 -24.69 17.40
N THR A 140 -11.04 -24.02 17.78
CA THR A 140 -10.37 -24.20 19.06
C THR A 140 -10.72 -23.05 20.00
N LYS A 141 -11.01 -23.38 21.26
CA LYS A 141 -11.31 -22.41 22.31
C LYS A 141 -10.03 -22.03 23.03
N TYR A 142 -9.76 -20.73 23.11
CA TYR A 142 -8.63 -20.14 23.79
C TYR A 142 -9.11 -19.28 24.95
N THR A 143 -8.52 -19.51 26.12
CA THR A 143 -8.72 -18.66 27.30
C THR A 143 -7.55 -17.69 27.47
N PHE A 144 -7.73 -16.70 28.35
CA PHE A 144 -6.70 -15.71 28.64
C PHE A 144 -5.36 -16.35 29.07
N THR A 145 -5.43 -17.44 29.83
CA THR A 145 -4.25 -18.19 30.29
C THR A 145 -3.48 -18.90 29.18
N ASP A 146 -4.12 -19.19 28.04
CA ASP A 146 -3.48 -19.87 26.91
C ASP A 146 -2.73 -18.88 25.99
N LEU A 147 -3.19 -17.63 25.94
CA LEU A 147 -2.66 -16.60 25.03
C LEU A 147 -1.63 -15.68 25.70
N CYS A 148 -1.72 -15.49 27.02
CA CYS A 148 -0.84 -14.58 27.73
C CYS A 148 0.50 -15.23 28.09
N THR A 149 1.57 -14.42 28.01
CA THR A 149 2.89 -14.83 28.48
C THR A 149 2.92 -14.85 30.01
N VAL A 150 3.40 -15.94 30.61
CA VAL A 150 3.59 -16.03 32.07
C VAL A 150 4.63 -15.01 32.51
N ALA A 151 4.29 -14.18 33.49
CA ALA A 151 5.22 -13.21 34.06
C ALA A 151 6.31 -13.94 34.87
N GLY A 152 7.53 -14.01 34.35
CA GLY A 152 8.71 -14.55 35.06
C GLY A 152 9.41 -15.74 34.41
N GLY A 153 9.56 -15.73 33.08
CA GLY A 153 10.51 -16.62 32.38
C GLY A 153 11.95 -16.14 32.50
#